data_AF-A0AAW9NXN0-F1
#
_entry.id   AF-A0AAW9NXN0-F1
#
_cell.length_a   1.000
_cell.length_b   1.000
_cell.length_c   1.000
_cell.angle_alpha   90.00
_cell.angle_beta   90.00
_cell.angle_gamma   90.00
#
_symmetry.space_group_name_H-M   'P 1'
#
loop_
_entity.id
_entity.type
_entity.pdbx_description
1 polymer ?
#
loop_
_entity_poly.entity_id
_entity_poly.type
_entity_poly.pdbx_seq_one_letter_code
_entity_poly.pdbx_strand_id
1 'polypeptide(L)'
;MSTQIWGAIGLYGGAALAILSWWFSRRIVKKQRGLDELYEHIWQKSRSISWFITLASIYILFSLVIFGVEIGAAMVLAIILTVHLASWGITGMILSNNMNMTKPLKPSRVKFGISIVAVSLITFTVLSIVTGNWWFLIASIPPNIIGLISALTPEKNNED
;
A
#
# COMPACT_ATOMS: atom_id res chain seq x y z
N MET A 1 -7.41 -23.80 -15.77
CA MET A 1 -6.62 -23.03 -16.75
C MET A 1 -7.01 -21.55 -16.81
N SER A 2 -8.29 -21.20 -16.97
CA SER A 2 -8.75 -19.80 -17.04
C SER A 2 -8.39 -18.94 -15.80
N THR A 3 -8.54 -19.47 -14.59
CA THR A 3 -8.22 -18.76 -13.34
C THR A 3 -6.73 -18.44 -13.17
N GLN A 4 -5.85 -19.31 -13.64
CA GLN A 4 -4.39 -19.09 -13.63
C GLN A 4 -3.99 -17.97 -14.60
N ILE A 5 -4.67 -17.86 -15.74
CA ILE A 5 -4.44 -16.79 -16.72
C ILE A 5 -4.82 -15.43 -16.12
N TRP A 6 -5.98 -15.32 -15.46
CA TRP A 6 -6.39 -14.09 -14.78
C TRP A 6 -5.43 -13.69 -13.65
N GLY A 7 -4.95 -14.67 -12.87
CA GLY A 7 -3.94 -14.44 -11.84
C GLY A 7 -2.62 -13.91 -12.42
N ALA A 8 -2.16 -14.48 -13.54
CA ALA A 8 -0.96 -14.02 -14.23
C ALA A 8 -1.14 -12.62 -14.82
N ILE A 9 -2.29 -12.33 -15.44
CA ILE A 9 -2.61 -11.00 -15.97
C ILE A 9 -2.59 -9.97 -14.84
N GLY A 10 -3.19 -10.28 -13.69
CA GLY A 10 -3.16 -9.40 -12.52
C GLY A 10 -1.74 -9.12 -12.04
N LEU A 11 -0.93 -10.17 -11.87
CA LEU A 11 0.45 -10.05 -11.38
C LEU A 11 1.35 -9.26 -12.34
N TYR A 12 1.45 -9.71 -13.59
CA TYR A 12 2.37 -9.12 -14.58
C TYR A 12 1.83 -7.82 -15.17
N GLY A 13 0.50 -7.72 -15.37
CA GLY A 13 -0.13 -6.49 -15.79
C GLY A 13 0.00 -5.39 -14.74
N GLY A 14 -0.21 -5.72 -13.46
CA GLY A 14 0.03 -4.81 -12.35
C GLY A 14 1.49 -4.34 -12.29
N ALA A 15 2.44 -5.26 -12.42
CA ALA A 15 3.86 -4.94 -12.46
C ALA A 15 4.22 -4.02 -13.65
N ALA A 16 3.69 -4.28 -14.85
CA ALA A 16 3.92 -3.47 -16.03
C ALA A 16 3.40 -2.04 -15.84
N LEU A 17 2.17 -1.88 -15.34
CA LEU A 17 1.59 -0.57 -15.05
C LEU A 17 2.38 0.18 -13.97
N ALA A 18 2.86 -0.51 -12.94
CA ALA A 18 3.70 0.08 -11.91
C ALA A 18 5.03 0.59 -12.48
N ILE A 19 5.72 -0.20 -13.32
CA ILE A 19 6.97 0.19 -13.99
C ILE A 19 6.75 1.39 -14.92
N LEU A 20 5.69 1.36 -15.72
CA LEU A 20 5.35 2.48 -16.61
C LEU A 20 5.08 3.75 -15.81
N SER A 21 4.24 3.67 -14.79
CA SER A 21 3.90 4.81 -13.92
C SER A 21 5.14 5.37 -13.21
N TRP A 22 6.03 4.50 -12.74
CA TRP A 22 7.32 4.89 -12.15
C TRP A 22 8.21 5.63 -13.15
N TRP A 23 8.32 5.10 -14.38
CA TRP A 23 9.16 5.67 -15.43
C TRP A 23 8.67 7.06 -15.88
N PHE A 24 7.36 7.22 -16.11
CA PHE A 24 6.76 8.51 -16.45
C PHE A 24 6.90 9.50 -15.30
N SER A 25 6.63 9.08 -14.06
CA SER A 25 6.78 9.93 -12.87
C SER A 25 8.20 10.48 -12.74
N ARG A 26 9.23 9.64 -12.91
CA ARG A 26 10.63 10.11 -12.86
C ARG A 26 10.95 11.15 -13.93
N ARG A 27 10.40 11.01 -15.13
CA ARG A 27 10.61 12.00 -16.21
C ARG A 27 10.00 13.36 -15.85
N ILE A 28 8.86 13.37 -15.18
CA ILE A 28 8.19 14.59 -14.73
C ILE A 28 8.97 15.23 -13.57
N VAL A 29 9.30 14.44 -12.54
CA VAL A 29 10.02 14.92 -11.34
C VAL A 29 11.42 15.43 -11.68
N LYS A 30 12.12 14.82 -12.64
CA LYS A 30 13.42 15.29 -13.12
C LYS A 30 13.35 16.70 -13.72
N LYS A 31 12.28 17.02 -14.46
CA LYS A 31 12.08 18.38 -15.02
C LYS A 31 11.85 19.43 -13.93
N GLN A 32 11.34 19.02 -12.77
CA GLN A 32 11.08 19.88 -11.62
C GLN A 32 12.23 19.90 -10.60
N ARG A 33 13.38 19.28 -10.91
CA ARG A 33 14.53 19.13 -10.00
C ARG A 33 14.19 18.41 -8.67
N GLY A 34 13.10 17.65 -8.61
CA GLY A 34 12.67 16.93 -7.40
C GLY A 34 13.37 15.58 -7.17
N LEU A 35 14.46 15.31 -7.89
CA LEU A 35 15.34 14.16 -7.67
C LEU A 35 16.60 14.64 -6.93
N ASP A 36 16.41 15.12 -5.72
CA ASP A 36 17.43 15.68 -4.84
C ASP A 36 17.82 14.69 -3.71
N GLU A 37 18.71 15.14 -2.83
CA GLU A 37 19.16 14.34 -1.67
C GLU A 37 18.01 14.02 -0.72
N LEU A 38 17.02 14.92 -0.61
CA LEU A 38 15.83 14.70 0.20
C LEU A 38 14.98 13.56 -0.37
N TYR A 39 14.76 13.54 -1.69
CA TYR A 39 14.11 12.42 -2.38
C TYR A 39 14.81 11.10 -2.08
N GLU A 40 16.15 11.04 -2.21
CA GLU A 40 16.90 9.81 -1.92
C GLU A 40 16.76 9.39 -0.46
N HIS A 41 16.86 10.34 0.48
CA HIS A 41 16.66 10.09 1.90
C HIS A 41 15.27 9.52 2.21
N ILE A 42 14.22 10.12 1.65
CA ILE A 42 12.82 9.67 1.82
C ILE A 42 12.65 8.22 1.36
N TRP A 43 13.09 7.91 0.13
CA TRP A 43 12.87 6.58 -0.45
C TRP A 43 13.78 5.51 0.16
N GLN A 44 14.97 5.87 0.64
CA GLN A 44 15.81 4.96 1.42
C GLN A 44 15.18 4.65 2.78
N LYS A 45 14.67 5.67 3.49
CA LYS A 45 14.02 5.50 4.79
C LYS A 45 12.71 4.71 4.68
N SER A 46 11.90 5.02 3.68
CA SER A 46 10.69 4.27 3.36
C SER A 46 11.00 2.80 3.08
N ARG A 47 12.02 2.49 2.27
CA ARG A 47 12.45 1.11 2.00
C ARG A 47 12.84 0.37 3.28
N SER A 48 13.55 1.03 4.20
CA SER A 48 13.90 0.46 5.51
C SER A 48 12.65 0.12 6.33
N ILE A 49 11.69 1.04 6.42
CA ILE A 49 10.41 0.82 7.13
C ILE A 49 9.66 -0.38 6.53
N SER A 50 9.61 -0.49 5.20
CA SER A 50 8.96 -1.61 4.52
C SER A 50 9.58 -2.95 4.83
N TRP A 51 10.90 -3.03 5.01
CA TRP A 51 11.55 -4.27 5.44
C TRP A 51 11.08 -4.72 6.82
N PHE A 52 10.93 -3.80 7.78
CA PHE A 52 10.39 -4.14 9.10
C PHE A 52 8.94 -4.63 9.02
N ILE A 53 8.11 -3.97 8.20
CA ILE A 53 6.70 -4.38 8.01
C ILE A 53 6.62 -5.74 7.31
N THR A 54 7.42 -5.97 6.26
CA THR A 54 7.50 -7.26 5.57
C THR A 54 7.94 -8.38 6.51
N LEU A 55 8.96 -8.12 7.36
CA LEU A 55 9.41 -9.09 8.35
C LEU A 55 8.29 -9.45 9.34
N ALA A 56 7.55 -8.45 9.85
CA ALA A 56 6.40 -8.69 10.72
C ALA A 56 5.32 -9.53 10.02
N SER A 57 5.01 -9.25 8.75
CA SER A 57 4.05 -10.06 7.99
C SER A 57 4.52 -11.49 7.75
N ILE A 58 5.83 -11.70 7.51
CA ILE A 58 6.41 -13.05 7.40
C ILE A 58 6.21 -13.83 8.71
N TYR A 59 6.47 -13.22 9.87
CA TYR A 59 6.23 -13.86 11.17
C TYR A 59 4.75 -14.22 11.36
N ILE A 60 3.83 -13.34 11.00
CA ILE A 60 2.38 -13.62 11.08
C ILE A 60 2.02 -14.82 10.18
N LEU A 61 2.50 -14.86 8.94
CA LEU A 61 2.24 -15.96 8.02
C LEU A 61 2.83 -17.28 8.54
N PHE A 62 4.04 -17.25 9.10
CA PHE A 62 4.63 -18.43 9.74
C PHE A 62 3.82 -18.92 10.94
N SER A 63 3.35 -18.01 11.79
CA SER A 63 2.49 -18.39 12.92
C SER A 63 1.21 -19.07 12.44
N LEU A 64 0.56 -18.55 11.38
CA LEU A 64 -0.63 -19.20 10.81
C LEU A 64 -0.34 -20.63 10.34
N VAL A 65 0.79 -20.86 9.68
CA VAL A 65 1.21 -22.20 9.25
C VAL A 65 1.45 -23.13 10.45
N ILE A 66 2.09 -22.64 11.52
CA ILE A 66 2.31 -23.42 12.76
C ILE A 66 0.99 -23.80 13.43
N PHE A 67 -0.03 -22.94 13.37
CA PHE A 67 -1.38 -23.23 13.86
C PHE A 67 -2.22 -24.12 12.91
N GLY A 68 -1.61 -24.67 11.84
CA GLY A 68 -2.25 -25.61 10.94
C GLY A 68 -3.07 -24.96 9.82
N VAL A 69 -2.91 -23.66 9.56
CA VAL A 69 -3.56 -23.00 8.42
C VAL A 69 -2.82 -23.32 7.14
N GLU A 70 -3.47 -24.02 6.22
CA GLU A 70 -2.94 -24.31 4.89
C GLU A 70 -3.02 -23.07 3.99
N ILE A 71 -1.88 -22.50 3.63
CA ILE A 71 -1.80 -21.35 2.73
C ILE A 71 -0.90 -21.73 1.54
N GLY A 72 -1.43 -21.61 0.32
CA GLY A 72 -0.67 -21.91 -0.89
C GLY A 72 0.50 -20.94 -1.11
N ALA A 73 1.62 -21.44 -1.65
CA ALA A 73 2.83 -20.63 -1.88
C ALA A 73 2.57 -19.36 -2.71
N ALA A 74 1.72 -19.45 -3.74
CA ALA A 74 1.35 -18.29 -4.55
C ALA A 74 0.64 -17.20 -3.74
N MET A 75 -0.22 -17.58 -2.79
CA MET A 75 -0.93 -16.65 -1.90
C MET A 75 0.04 -16.00 -0.91
N VAL A 76 0.96 -16.78 -0.31
CA VAL A 76 2.02 -16.28 0.57
C VAL A 76 2.87 -15.24 -0.16
N LEU A 77 3.34 -15.54 -1.37
CA LEU A 77 4.15 -14.61 -2.17
C LEU A 77 3.37 -13.36 -2.56
N ALA A 78 2.09 -13.49 -2.93
CA ALA A 78 1.24 -12.35 -3.26
C ALA A 78 1.03 -11.42 -2.05
N ILE A 79 0.79 -11.98 -0.85
CA ILE A 79 0.65 -11.20 0.38
C ILE A 79 1.95 -10.48 0.71
N ILE A 80 3.08 -11.18 0.71
CA ILE A 80 4.39 -10.59 1.01
C ILE A 80 4.72 -9.47 0.03
N LEU A 81 4.53 -9.70 -1.28
CA LEU A 81 4.80 -8.70 -2.31
C LEU A 81 3.90 -7.47 -2.15
N THR A 82 2.60 -7.69 -1.91
CA THR A 82 1.63 -6.61 -1.72
C THR A 82 1.98 -5.78 -0.50
N VAL A 83 2.25 -6.41 0.66
CA VAL A 83 2.64 -5.71 1.88
C VAL A 83 3.92 -4.92 1.68
N HIS A 84 4.93 -5.51 1.04
CA HIS A 84 6.20 -4.84 0.82
C HIS A 84 6.04 -3.59 -0.06
N LEU A 85 5.42 -3.73 -1.23
CA LEU A 85 5.23 -2.63 -2.16
C LEU A 85 4.26 -1.56 -1.64
N ALA A 86 3.16 -1.96 -1.00
CA ALA A 86 2.18 -1.03 -0.45
C ALA A 86 2.76 -0.24 0.71
N SER A 87 3.43 -0.91 1.66
CA SER A 87 4.09 -0.21 2.77
C SER A 87 5.17 0.75 2.27
N TRP A 88 5.91 0.37 1.24
CA TRP A 88 6.94 1.22 0.65
C TRP A 88 6.35 2.45 -0.03
N GLY A 89 5.35 2.24 -0.90
CA GLY A 89 4.65 3.35 -1.55
C GLY A 89 4.00 4.31 -0.54
N ILE A 90 3.23 3.79 0.42
CA ILE A 90 2.49 4.60 1.39
C ILE A 90 3.45 5.36 2.31
N THR A 91 4.48 4.70 2.86
CA THR A 91 5.45 5.39 3.73
C THR A 91 6.27 6.42 2.98
N GLY A 92 6.65 6.13 1.72
CA GLY A 92 7.32 7.09 0.85
C GLY A 92 6.46 8.33 0.60
N MET A 93 5.16 8.16 0.33
CA MET A 93 4.21 9.27 0.19
C MET A 93 4.04 10.07 1.49
N ILE A 94 3.87 9.40 2.63
CA ILE A 94 3.74 10.05 3.93
C ILE A 94 5.00 10.87 4.24
N LEU A 95 6.20 10.30 4.08
CA LEU A 95 7.45 11.02 4.32
C LEU A 95 7.63 12.19 3.34
N SER A 96 7.32 11.97 2.05
CA SER A 96 7.38 13.03 1.04
C SER A 96 6.49 14.20 1.40
N ASN A 97 5.23 13.97 1.77
CA ASN A 97 4.33 15.05 2.19
C ASN A 97 4.82 15.70 3.49
N ASN A 98 5.20 14.90 4.47
CA ASN A 98 5.59 15.41 5.79
C ASN A 98 6.88 16.25 5.75
N MET A 99 7.80 15.96 4.83
CA MET A 99 9.09 16.66 4.72
C MET A 99 9.09 17.79 3.68
N ASN A 100 8.17 17.77 2.70
CA ASN A 100 8.07 18.83 1.68
C ASN A 100 7.02 19.90 2.00
N MET A 101 6.08 19.65 2.92
CA MET A 101 5.02 20.61 3.27
C MET A 101 5.43 21.54 4.41
N THR A 102 4.93 22.78 4.38
CA THR A 102 5.14 23.77 5.46
C THR A 102 4.51 23.33 6.78
N LYS A 103 3.45 22.52 6.72
CA LYS A 103 2.80 21.93 7.89
C LYS A 103 2.85 20.40 7.76
N PRO A 104 3.46 19.68 8.73
CA PRO A 104 3.53 18.22 8.70
C PRO A 104 2.15 17.57 8.80
N LEU A 105 2.05 16.33 8.34
CA LEU A 105 0.82 15.55 8.47
C LEU A 105 0.55 15.26 9.94
N LYS A 106 -0.68 15.51 10.42
CA LYS A 106 -1.06 15.19 11.80
C LYS A 106 -1.08 13.67 12.01
N PRO A 107 -0.31 13.11 12.96
CA PRO A 107 -0.24 11.66 13.17
C PRO A 107 -1.59 11.00 13.45
N SER A 108 -2.52 11.70 14.11
CA SER A 108 -3.88 11.21 14.37
C SER A 108 -4.67 10.95 13.10
N ARG A 109 -4.60 11.85 12.10
CA ARG A 109 -5.28 11.68 10.80
C ARG A 109 -4.64 10.57 9.96
N VAL A 110 -3.31 10.48 9.98
CA VAL A 110 -2.57 9.37 9.34
C VAL A 110 -3.01 8.03 9.92
N LYS A 111 -3.02 7.90 11.25
CA LYS A 111 -3.49 6.68 11.94
C LYS A 111 -4.95 6.37 11.61
N PHE A 112 -5.82 7.37 11.63
CA PHE A 112 -7.23 7.22 11.30
C PHE A 112 -7.42 6.72 9.85
N GLY A 113 -6.79 7.37 8.86
CA GLY A 113 -6.87 6.97 7.46
C GLY A 113 -6.32 5.56 7.21
N ILE A 114 -5.17 5.22 7.80
CA ILE A 114 -4.62 3.86 7.72
C ILE A 114 -5.54 2.83 8.39
N SER A 115 -6.18 3.20 9.51
CA SER A 115 -7.13 2.31 10.18
C SER A 115 -8.37 2.02 9.34
N ILE A 116 -8.89 3.01 8.60
CA ILE A 116 -9.99 2.81 7.63
C ILE A 116 -9.57 1.79 6.56
N VAL A 117 -8.37 1.95 6.00
CA VAL A 117 -7.84 1.01 4.98
C VAL A 117 -7.75 -0.39 5.54
N ALA A 118 -7.15 -0.55 6.73
CA ALA A 118 -6.97 -1.86 7.36
C ALA A 118 -8.31 -2.54 7.68
N VAL A 119 -9.24 -1.83 8.32
CA VAL A 119 -10.56 -2.36 8.67
C VAL A 119 -11.38 -2.69 7.43
N SER A 120 -11.32 -1.84 6.41
CA SER A 120 -11.99 -2.08 5.14
C SER A 120 -11.48 -3.36 4.47
N LEU A 121 -10.16 -3.48 4.29
CA LEU A 121 -9.56 -4.67 3.67
C LEU A 121 -9.93 -5.95 4.42
N ILE A 122 -9.87 -5.95 5.76
CA ILE A 122 -10.24 -7.11 6.56
C ILE A 122 -11.72 -7.46 6.36
N THR A 123 -12.61 -6.48 6.53
CA THR A 123 -14.06 -6.70 6.46
C THR A 123 -14.48 -7.21 5.09
N PHE A 124 -14.02 -6.57 4.00
CA PHE A 124 -14.37 -6.97 2.64
C PHE A 124 -13.72 -8.29 2.23
N THR A 125 -12.53 -8.62 2.75
CA THR A 125 -11.93 -9.95 2.52
C THR A 125 -12.76 -11.04 3.19
N VAL A 126 -13.17 -10.85 4.45
CA VAL A 126 -14.03 -11.80 5.16
C VAL A 126 -15.35 -11.97 4.41
N LEU A 127 -16.00 -10.87 3.99
CA LEU A 127 -17.23 -10.93 3.20
C LEU A 127 -17.03 -11.69 1.88
N SER A 128 -15.93 -11.43 1.18
CA SER A 128 -15.61 -12.14 -0.06
C SER A 128 -15.46 -13.65 0.14
N ILE A 129 -14.86 -14.08 1.25
CA ILE A 129 -14.69 -15.51 1.57
C ILE A 129 -16.03 -16.13 1.95
N VAL A 130 -16.77 -15.50 2.88
CA VAL A 130 -18.04 -16.04 3.40
C VAL A 130 -19.12 -16.14 2.32
N THR A 131 -19.17 -15.18 1.41
CA THR A 131 -20.19 -15.14 0.34
C THR A 131 -19.73 -15.82 -0.95
N GLY A 132 -18.45 -16.17 -1.06
CA GLY A 132 -17.84 -16.61 -2.32
C GLY A 132 -17.83 -15.55 -3.43
N ASN A 133 -18.14 -14.29 -3.11
CA ASN A 133 -18.26 -13.22 -4.09
C ASN A 133 -17.07 -12.26 -4.06
N TRP A 134 -16.21 -12.38 -5.07
CA TRP A 134 -15.02 -11.54 -5.23
C TRP A 134 -15.32 -10.04 -5.47
N TRP A 135 -16.55 -9.67 -5.85
CA TRP A 135 -16.95 -8.27 -5.99
C TRP A 135 -16.80 -7.46 -4.70
N PHE A 136 -16.86 -8.11 -3.53
CA PHE A 136 -16.58 -7.45 -2.26
C PHE A 136 -15.14 -6.89 -2.19
N LEU A 137 -14.17 -7.54 -2.84
CA LEU A 137 -12.80 -7.02 -2.92
C LEU A 137 -12.75 -5.72 -3.73
N ILE A 138 -13.49 -5.64 -4.85
CA ILE A 138 -13.63 -4.41 -5.63
C ILE A 138 -14.36 -3.33 -4.82
N ALA A 139 -15.42 -3.71 -4.09
CA ALA A 139 -16.17 -2.79 -3.24
C ALA A 139 -15.33 -2.20 -2.08
N SER A 140 -14.17 -2.79 -1.76
CA SER A 140 -13.22 -2.22 -0.79
C SER A 140 -12.44 -1.01 -1.35
N ILE A 141 -12.42 -0.80 -2.66
CA ILE A 141 -11.62 0.26 -3.29
C ILE A 141 -12.04 1.67 -2.81
N PRO A 142 -13.32 2.06 -2.84
CA PRO A 142 -13.73 3.40 -2.38
C PRO A 142 -13.33 3.73 -0.93
N PRO A 143 -13.63 2.91 0.09
CA PRO A 143 -13.20 3.20 1.46
C PRO A 143 -11.67 3.22 1.62
N ASN A 144 -10.94 2.39 0.88
CA ASN A 144 -9.48 2.42 0.88
C ASN A 144 -8.93 3.73 0.32
N ILE A 145 -9.52 4.24 -0.78
CA ILE A 145 -9.16 5.55 -1.35
C ILE A 145 -9.45 6.67 -0.34
N ILE A 146 -10.63 6.65 0.30
CA ILE A 146 -11.01 7.65 1.31
C ILE A 146 -10.03 7.63 2.50
N GLY A 147 -9.69 6.44 3.00
CA GLY A 147 -8.73 6.26 4.07
C GLY A 147 -7.36 6.81 3.69
N LEU A 148 -6.87 6.51 2.49
CA LEU A 148 -5.58 7.00 1.99
C LEU A 148 -5.58 8.53 1.81
N ILE A 149 -6.62 9.11 1.22
CA ILE A 149 -6.76 10.57 1.07
C ILE A 149 -6.78 11.24 2.44
N SER A 150 -7.55 10.71 3.39
CA SER A 150 -7.61 11.24 4.76
C SER A 150 -6.24 11.20 5.45
N ALA A 151 -5.45 10.14 5.22
CA ALA A 151 -4.10 10.03 5.75
C ALA A 151 -3.10 10.99 5.12
N LEU A 152 -3.26 11.31 3.83
CA LEU A 152 -2.30 12.10 3.05
C LEU A 152 -2.66 13.58 2.94
N THR A 153 -3.86 13.99 3.34
CA THR A 153 -4.33 15.38 3.24
C THR A 153 -4.03 16.16 4.53
N PRO A 154 -3.34 17.31 4.45
CA PRO A 154 -3.14 18.17 5.61
C PRO A 154 -4.49 18.69 6.13
N GLU A 155 -4.53 19.06 7.41
CA GLU A 155 -5.72 19.73 7.94
C GLU A 155 -5.79 21.16 7.40
N LYS A 156 -6.90 21.49 6.75
CA LYS A 156 -7.23 22.86 6.38
C LYS A 156 -7.70 23.57 7.65
N ASN A 157 -7.04 24.66 8.05
CA ASN A 157 -7.60 25.51 9.10
C ASN A 157 -8.82 26.25 8.53
N ASN A 158 -9.86 26.39 9.35
CA ASN A 158 -11.02 27.26 9.06
C ASN A 158 -10.69 28.74 9.30
N GLU A 159 -9.45 29.17 9.06
CA GLU A 159 -8.98 30.56 9.30
C GLU A 159 -8.55 31.28 8.02
N ASP A 160 -8.96 30.77 6.85
CA ASP A 160 -8.90 31.50 5.57
C ASP A 160 -10.32 31.74 5.03
#